data_AF-A0A7S0TN41-F1
#
_entry.id   AF-A0A7S0TN41-F1
#
_cell.length_a   1.000
_cell.length_b   1.000
_cell.length_c   1.000
_cell.angle_alpha   90.00
_cell.angle_beta   90.00
_cell.angle_gamma   90.00
#
_symmetry.space_group_name_H-M   'P 1'
#
loop_
_entity.id
_entity.type
_entity.pdbx_description
1 polymer ?
#
loop_
_entity_poly.entity_id
_entity_poly.type
_entity_poly.pdbx_seq_one_letter_code
_entity_poly.pdbx_strand_id
1 'polypeptide(L)'
;MKFVGSLLLLLCLLCCGGAWVSAPMRLGSRSVSKATLSPPTVSLRQGLVTAAGSRPHSRRRGTLGARMGDGKAFDEIEFIDDLLCQRAVQTQLDYFEEFRDGYKKVFLEEFGDHVGIAKVHMFGALNDTKGYLTDMLLSPPQENEVFIQWGNRFSGGSKDNPYINREERKKHSYTETIHPQKIVQGIMQIREQLRDEWVEDLALLEEDDRVFWYEMQEGEG
;
A
#
# COMPACT_ATOMS: atom_id res chain seq x y z
N MET A 1 16.49 3.77 23.06
CA MET A 1 16.16 2.58 22.26
C MET A 1 15.86 3.06 20.84
N LYS A 2 16.88 3.19 20.01
CA LYS A 2 16.80 3.60 18.59
C LYS A 2 17.70 2.61 17.83
N PHE A 3 17.42 2.37 16.55
CA PHE A 3 18.11 1.44 15.64
C PHE A 3 17.67 -0.02 15.64
N VAL A 4 16.50 -0.28 15.03
CA VAL A 4 16.25 -1.52 14.24
C VAL A 4 15.42 -1.25 12.97
N GLY A 5 14.82 -0.06 12.80
CA GLY A 5 13.91 0.24 11.67
C GLY A 5 14.59 0.53 10.31
N SER A 6 15.79 1.11 10.30
CA SER A 6 16.46 1.58 9.06
C SER A 6 16.80 0.46 8.07
N LEU A 7 16.94 -0.78 8.54
CA LEU A 7 17.31 -1.90 7.65
C LEU A 7 16.12 -2.46 6.85
N LEU A 8 14.87 -2.22 7.28
CA LEU A 8 13.69 -2.74 6.60
C LEU A 8 13.28 -1.87 5.39
N LEU A 9 13.50 -0.56 5.44
CA LEU A 9 13.20 0.36 4.34
C LEU A 9 14.18 0.18 3.16
N LEU A 10 15.45 -0.12 3.42
CA LEU A 10 16.44 -0.43 2.38
C LEU A 10 16.15 -1.76 1.66
N LEU A 11 15.52 -2.73 2.36
CA LEU A 11 15.18 -4.04 1.79
C LEU A 11 13.96 -3.99 0.85
N CYS A 12 13.03 -3.05 1.04
CA CYS A 12 11.91 -2.85 0.11
C CYS A 12 12.33 -2.16 -1.20
N LEU A 13 13.33 -1.28 -1.16
CA LEU A 13 13.86 -0.63 -2.39
C LEU A 13 14.74 -1.58 -3.23
N LEU A 14 15.39 -2.57 -2.63
CA LEU A 14 16.26 -3.53 -3.34
C LEU A 14 15.53 -4.78 -3.92
N CYS A 15 14.31 -5.09 -3.51
CA CYS A 15 13.62 -6.31 -3.97
C CYS A 15 12.94 -6.22 -5.35
N CYS A 16 12.93 -5.07 -6.03
CA CYS A 16 12.26 -4.93 -7.34
C CYS A 16 13.19 -4.93 -8.57
N GLY A 17 14.50 -5.16 -8.41
CA GLY A 17 15.48 -5.01 -9.52
C GLY A 17 16.34 -6.24 -9.88
N GLY A 18 16.08 -7.43 -9.33
CA GLY A 18 16.98 -8.58 -9.49
C GLY A 18 16.50 -9.63 -10.48
N ALA A 19 16.85 -9.51 -11.76
CA ALA A 19 16.83 -10.64 -12.69
C ALA A 19 17.90 -11.67 -12.28
N TRP A 20 17.49 -12.68 -11.52
CA TRP A 20 18.34 -13.82 -11.16
C TRP A 20 18.59 -14.72 -12.37
N VAL A 21 19.78 -14.60 -12.97
CA VAL A 21 20.33 -15.63 -13.85
C VAL A 21 20.74 -16.82 -12.97
N SER A 22 19.88 -17.84 -12.93
CA SER A 22 20.12 -19.07 -12.16
C SER A 22 21.06 -20.02 -12.94
N ALA A 23 22.23 -20.31 -12.37
CA ALA A 23 23.03 -21.46 -12.77
C ALA A 23 22.50 -22.74 -12.10
N PRO A 24 22.49 -23.91 -12.78
CA PRO A 24 21.90 -25.12 -12.22
C PRO A 24 22.90 -25.90 -11.36
N MET A 25 22.65 -25.98 -10.05
CA MET A 25 23.22 -27.02 -9.19
C MET A 25 22.19 -28.13 -8.97
N ARG A 26 22.48 -29.31 -9.53
CA ARG A 26 21.74 -30.56 -9.27
C ARG A 26 22.16 -31.14 -7.94
N LEU A 27 21.24 -31.24 -6.98
CA LEU A 27 21.34 -32.20 -5.87
C LEU A 27 19.96 -32.72 -5.46
N GLY A 28 19.83 -34.06 -5.52
CA GLY A 28 19.14 -34.90 -4.53
C GLY A 28 17.65 -34.65 -4.25
N SER A 29 16.80 -35.44 -4.90
CA SER A 29 15.37 -35.59 -4.62
C SER A 29 15.06 -36.12 -3.21
N ARG A 30 14.36 -35.31 -2.39
CA ARG A 30 13.47 -35.78 -1.33
C ARG A 30 12.12 -35.08 -1.44
N SER A 31 11.11 -35.87 -1.80
CA SER A 31 9.71 -35.47 -1.85
C SER A 31 9.19 -35.25 -0.43
N VAL A 32 9.03 -33.97 -0.07
CA VAL A 32 8.22 -33.56 1.09
C VAL A 32 7.11 -32.69 0.52
N SER A 33 5.89 -33.21 0.52
CA SER A 33 4.69 -32.50 0.10
C SER A 33 4.43 -31.33 1.05
N LYS A 34 5.02 -30.16 0.77
CA LYS A 34 4.68 -28.91 1.43
C LYS A 34 3.26 -28.54 1.03
N ALA A 35 2.32 -28.66 1.96
CA ALA A 35 0.98 -28.12 1.82
C ALA A 35 1.09 -26.58 1.79
N THR A 36 1.08 -26.00 0.59
CA THR A 36 1.02 -24.57 0.39
C THR A 36 -0.33 -24.07 0.92
N LEU A 37 -0.31 -23.41 2.08
CA LEU A 37 -1.49 -22.81 2.68
C LEU A 37 -1.90 -21.62 1.82
N SER A 38 -2.88 -21.81 0.93
CA SER A 38 -3.52 -20.70 0.23
C SER A 38 -4.13 -19.75 1.26
N PRO A 39 -3.89 -18.43 1.15
CA PRO A 39 -4.53 -17.46 2.03
C PRO A 39 -6.06 -17.55 1.89
N PRO A 40 -6.83 -17.31 2.98
CA PRO A 40 -8.28 -17.26 2.91
C PRO A 40 -8.69 -16.20 1.87
N THR A 41 -9.53 -16.59 0.92
CA THR A 41 -10.10 -15.66 -0.06
C THR A 41 -11.19 -14.85 0.64
N VAL A 42 -10.92 -13.58 0.89
CA VAL A 42 -11.91 -12.62 1.36
C VAL A 42 -12.78 -12.23 0.17
N SER A 43 -14.04 -12.66 0.17
CA SER A 43 -15.04 -12.17 -0.79
C SER A 43 -15.75 -10.98 -0.16
N LEU A 44 -15.33 -9.76 -0.54
CA LEU A 44 -16.07 -8.55 -0.21
C LEU A 44 -17.36 -8.53 -1.04
N ARG A 45 -18.48 -8.92 -0.43
CA ARG A 45 -19.78 -8.41 -0.89
C ARG A 45 -19.99 -7.12 -0.13
N GLN A 46 -19.66 -6.00 -0.77
CA GLN A 46 -20.12 -4.70 -0.30
C GLN A 46 -21.66 -4.78 -0.30
N GLY A 47 -22.24 -4.96 0.88
CA GLY A 47 -23.64 -4.57 1.07
C GLY A 47 -23.73 -3.14 0.59
N LEU A 48 -24.76 -2.83 -0.19
CA LEU A 48 -25.03 -1.48 -0.68
C LEU A 48 -25.28 -0.59 0.53
N VAL A 49 -24.22 -0.12 1.19
CA VAL A 49 -24.30 0.87 2.25
C VAL A 49 -24.69 2.14 1.52
N THR A 50 -25.96 2.49 1.61
CA THR A 50 -26.47 3.81 1.25
C THR A 50 -25.72 4.82 2.11
N ALA A 51 -24.58 5.29 1.62
CA ALA A 51 -23.84 6.38 2.21
C ALA A 51 -24.74 7.62 2.18
N ALA A 52 -25.40 7.87 3.30
CA ALA A 52 -26.23 9.03 3.50
C ALA A 52 -25.32 10.27 3.38
N GLY A 53 -25.40 10.96 2.25
CA GLY A 53 -24.78 12.26 2.07
C GLY A 53 -23.41 12.29 1.41
N SER A 54 -23.03 11.28 0.61
CA SER A 54 -21.88 11.42 -0.30
C SER A 54 -22.13 12.61 -1.22
N ARG A 55 -21.44 13.73 -0.97
CA ARG A 55 -21.34 14.81 -1.95
C ARG A 55 -20.95 14.18 -3.28
N PRO A 56 -21.55 14.60 -4.41
CA PRO A 56 -21.08 14.15 -5.71
C PRO A 56 -19.66 14.67 -5.88
N HIS A 57 -18.66 13.86 -5.51
CA HIS A 57 -17.31 14.05 -5.99
C HIS A 57 -17.42 13.90 -7.50
N SER A 58 -17.36 15.04 -8.17
CA SER A 58 -17.20 15.13 -9.61
C SER A 58 -16.11 14.13 -9.97
N ARG A 59 -16.49 13.08 -10.72
CA ARG A 59 -15.59 12.09 -11.31
C ARG A 59 -14.55 12.81 -12.18
N ARG A 60 -13.54 13.41 -11.56
CA ARG A 60 -12.30 13.80 -12.22
C ARG A 60 -11.49 12.52 -12.29
N ARG A 61 -11.81 11.71 -13.30
CA ARG A 61 -10.92 10.64 -13.74
C ARG A 61 -9.63 11.36 -14.19
N GLY A 62 -8.69 11.50 -13.26
CA GLY A 62 -7.41 12.15 -13.51
C GLY A 62 -6.66 11.31 -14.53
N THR A 63 -6.69 11.73 -15.79
CA THR A 63 -5.65 11.32 -16.73
C THR A 63 -4.33 11.77 -16.14
N LEU A 64 -3.41 10.82 -15.96
CA LEU A 64 -1.98 10.97 -15.62
C LEU A 64 -1.19 11.79 -16.68
N GLY A 65 -1.83 12.78 -17.29
CA GLY A 65 -1.16 13.82 -18.05
C GLY A 65 -0.83 14.91 -17.06
N ALA A 66 0.47 15.11 -16.80
CA ALA A 66 1.01 16.23 -16.05
C ALA A 66 0.21 17.49 -16.38
N ARG A 67 -0.62 17.93 -15.44
CA ARG A 67 -1.50 19.07 -15.62
C ARG A 67 -0.64 20.32 -15.48
N MET A 68 0.21 20.59 -16.48
CA MET A 68 0.91 21.87 -16.68
C MET A 68 -0.07 22.96 -17.14
N GLY A 69 -1.22 23.07 -16.47
CA GLY A 69 -2.32 23.94 -16.89
C GLY A 69 -2.66 24.93 -15.79
N ASP A 70 -2.11 26.14 -15.92
CA ASP A 70 -2.71 27.45 -15.59
C ASP A 70 -1.67 28.57 -15.38
N GLY A 71 -0.38 28.34 -15.68
CA GLY A 71 0.64 29.40 -15.60
C GLY A 71 0.90 29.89 -14.17
N LYS A 72 0.39 29.19 -13.15
CA LYS A 72 0.88 29.34 -11.79
C LYS A 72 2.32 28.87 -11.74
N ALA A 73 3.17 29.63 -11.06
CA ALA A 73 4.52 29.22 -10.76
C ALA A 73 4.50 27.84 -10.09
N PHE A 74 5.42 26.98 -10.50
CA PHE A 74 5.63 25.68 -9.85
C PHE A 74 6.02 25.95 -8.39
N ASP A 75 5.15 25.57 -7.46
CA ASP A 75 5.47 25.62 -6.04
C ASP A 75 6.19 24.33 -5.66
N GLU A 76 7.52 24.40 -5.58
CA GLU A 76 8.40 23.28 -5.25
C GLU A 76 8.04 22.66 -3.90
N ILE A 77 7.59 23.48 -2.94
CA ILE A 77 7.25 23.02 -1.59
C ILE A 77 5.98 22.18 -1.64
N GLU A 78 4.93 22.66 -2.33
CA GLU A 78 3.70 21.89 -2.51
C GLU A 78 3.97 20.57 -3.23
N PHE A 79 4.87 20.56 -4.23
CA PHE A 79 5.25 19.36 -4.95
C PHE A 79 5.95 18.32 -4.06
N ILE A 80 6.91 18.74 -3.23
CA ILE A 80 7.62 17.85 -2.30
C ILE A 80 6.63 17.29 -1.26
N ASP A 81 5.73 18.13 -0.75
CA ASP A 81 4.71 17.71 0.20
C ASP A 81 3.76 16.66 -0.39
N ASP A 82 3.31 16.87 -1.63
CA ASP A 82 2.46 15.93 -2.34
C ASP A 82 3.19 14.60 -2.60
N LEU A 83 4.48 14.66 -2.96
CA LEU A 83 5.33 13.49 -3.16
C LEU A 83 5.50 12.66 -1.88
N LEU A 84 5.86 13.31 -0.76
CA LEU A 84 6.04 12.63 0.52
C LEU A 84 4.74 12.01 1.02
N CYS A 85 3.61 12.69 0.85
CA CYS A 85 2.31 12.14 1.21
C CYS A 85 1.92 10.95 0.32
N GLN A 86 2.16 11.02 -1.00
CA GLN A 86 1.95 9.87 -1.88
C GLN A 86 2.76 8.64 -1.43
N ARG A 87 4.05 8.84 -1.07
CA ARG A 87 4.90 7.76 -0.55
C ARG A 87 4.39 7.21 0.78
N ALA A 88 3.97 8.08 1.70
CA ALA A 88 3.40 7.65 2.97
C ALA A 88 2.12 6.82 2.81
N VAL A 89 1.24 7.19 1.87
CA VAL A 89 0.04 6.41 1.52
C VAL A 89 0.42 5.03 0.97
N GLN A 90 1.40 4.96 0.08
CA GLN A 90 1.89 3.69 -0.48
C GLN A 90 2.45 2.78 0.61
N THR A 91 3.31 3.30 1.48
CA THR A 91 3.85 2.56 2.63
C THR A 91 2.74 2.06 3.57
N GLN A 92 1.72 2.89 3.83
CA GLN A 92 0.57 2.50 4.65
C GLN A 92 -0.25 1.36 4.00
N LEU A 93 -0.40 1.37 2.68
CA LEU A 93 -1.06 0.30 1.92
C LEU A 93 -0.25 -1.00 1.97
N ASP A 94 1.08 -0.92 1.87
CA ASP A 94 1.96 -2.07 1.99
C ASP A 94 1.86 -2.69 3.39
N TYR A 95 1.81 -1.88 4.45
CA TYR A 95 1.57 -2.38 5.81
C TYR A 95 0.21 -3.09 5.93
N PHE A 96 -0.86 -2.53 5.37
CA PHE A 96 -2.16 -3.21 5.39
C PHE A 96 -2.14 -4.53 4.63
N GLU A 97 -1.38 -4.63 3.54
CA GLU A 97 -1.16 -5.89 2.83
C GLU A 97 -0.38 -6.90 3.68
N GLU A 98 0.71 -6.49 4.30
CA GLU A 98 1.56 -7.35 5.14
C GLU A 98 0.79 -7.90 6.36
N PHE A 99 0.01 -7.06 7.03
CA PHE A 99 -0.82 -7.45 8.17
C PHE A 99 -2.15 -8.12 7.77
N ARG A 100 -2.38 -8.34 6.48
CA ARG A 100 -3.61 -8.94 5.92
C ARG A 100 -4.89 -8.18 6.29
N ASP A 101 -4.78 -6.88 6.46
CA ASP A 101 -5.90 -5.97 6.68
C ASP A 101 -6.47 -5.49 5.33
N GLY A 102 -7.13 -6.43 4.64
CA GLY A 102 -7.69 -6.17 3.32
C GLY A 102 -8.74 -5.07 3.30
N TYR A 103 -9.47 -4.85 4.40
CA TYR A 103 -10.55 -3.87 4.47
C TYR A 103 -10.01 -2.44 4.49
N LYS A 104 -9.00 -2.17 5.33
CA LYS A 104 -8.36 -0.84 5.35
C LYS A 104 -7.58 -0.58 4.08
N LYS A 105 -6.97 -1.61 3.48
CA LYS A 105 -6.34 -1.49 2.16
C LYS A 105 -7.35 -1.05 1.09
N VAL A 106 -8.46 -1.78 0.96
CA VAL A 106 -9.51 -1.45 -0.03
C VAL A 106 -10.10 -0.08 0.25
N PHE A 107 -10.42 0.24 1.51
CA PHE A 107 -10.89 1.57 1.90
C PHE A 107 -9.92 2.66 1.43
N LEU A 108 -8.62 2.53 1.73
CA LEU A 108 -7.63 3.54 1.40
C LEU A 108 -7.36 3.64 -0.10
N GLU A 109 -7.40 2.52 -0.85
CA GLU A 109 -7.32 2.51 -2.31
C GLU A 109 -8.53 3.18 -2.96
N GLU A 110 -9.75 2.98 -2.44
CA GLU A 110 -10.96 3.59 -3.00
C GLU A 110 -11.17 5.05 -2.55
N PHE A 111 -10.54 5.45 -1.44
CA PHE A 111 -10.70 6.78 -0.87
C PHE A 111 -10.08 7.84 -1.79
N GLY A 112 -10.87 8.76 -2.34
CA GLY A 112 -10.38 9.84 -3.20
C GLY A 112 -10.27 9.47 -4.68
N ASP A 113 -11.02 8.44 -5.13
CA ASP A 113 -11.16 8.04 -6.54
C ASP A 113 -9.86 7.65 -7.26
N HIS A 114 -8.76 7.41 -6.54
CA HIS A 114 -7.57 6.79 -7.12
C HIS A 114 -7.77 5.28 -7.21
N VAL A 115 -7.02 4.61 -8.09
CA VAL A 115 -7.08 3.15 -8.24
C VAL A 115 -5.66 2.66 -8.42
N GLY A 116 -5.24 1.72 -7.56
CA GLY A 116 -3.94 1.06 -7.66
C GLY A 116 -2.75 1.94 -7.30
N ILE A 117 -2.94 2.97 -6.46
CA ILE A 117 -1.86 3.86 -6.01
C ILE A 117 -0.69 3.09 -5.38
N ALA A 118 -0.94 1.96 -4.73
CA ALA A 118 0.08 1.06 -4.19
C ALA A 118 1.10 0.60 -5.24
N LYS A 119 0.69 0.48 -6.52
CA LYS A 119 1.53 -0.01 -7.62
C LYS A 119 2.08 1.09 -8.51
N VAL A 120 1.70 2.35 -8.27
CA VAL A 120 2.13 3.46 -9.13
C VAL A 120 3.49 3.97 -8.65
N HIS A 121 4.54 3.76 -9.45
CA HIS A 121 5.87 4.27 -9.12
C HIS A 121 6.09 5.75 -9.49
N MET A 122 5.25 6.30 -10.37
CA MET A 122 5.33 7.69 -10.86
C MET A 122 4.79 8.70 -9.85
N PHE A 123 5.22 9.97 -9.97
CA PHE A 123 4.73 11.10 -9.19
C PHE A 123 3.38 11.62 -9.74
N GLY A 124 2.65 12.36 -8.91
CA GLY A 124 1.38 13.01 -9.30
C GLY A 124 0.18 12.08 -9.37
N ALA A 125 0.30 10.86 -8.81
CA ALA A 125 -0.84 9.96 -8.66
C ALA A 125 -1.80 10.46 -7.57
N LEU A 126 -1.25 11.13 -6.56
CA LEU A 126 -1.97 11.89 -5.55
C LEU A 126 -1.64 13.37 -5.76
N ASN A 127 -2.67 14.20 -5.89
CA ASN A 127 -2.55 15.65 -5.97
C ASN A 127 -3.50 16.26 -4.93
N ASP A 128 -3.22 17.48 -4.46
CA ASP A 128 -4.01 18.15 -3.42
C ASP A 128 -4.06 17.30 -2.14
N THR A 129 -2.88 16.98 -1.61
CA THR A 129 -2.78 16.09 -0.45
C THR A 129 -3.40 16.69 0.81
N LYS A 130 -3.41 18.02 0.91
CA LYS A 130 -4.11 18.73 1.99
C LYS A 130 -5.63 18.50 1.91
N GLY A 131 -6.24 18.64 0.74
CA GLY A 131 -7.64 18.32 0.52
C GLY A 131 -7.93 16.86 0.85
N TYR A 132 -7.13 15.95 0.30
CA TYR A 132 -7.23 14.50 0.54
C TYR A 132 -7.23 14.12 2.03
N LEU A 133 -6.25 14.60 2.80
CA LEU A 133 -6.14 14.29 4.23
C LEU A 133 -7.25 14.96 5.04
N THR A 134 -7.65 16.18 4.67
CA THR A 134 -8.75 16.91 5.32
C THR A 134 -10.07 16.17 5.13
N ASP A 135 -10.37 15.74 3.90
CA ASP A 135 -11.57 14.97 3.58
C ASP A 135 -11.59 13.64 4.35
N MET A 136 -10.44 12.98 4.50
CA MET A 136 -10.34 11.75 5.29
C MET A 136 -10.52 11.99 6.79
N LEU A 137 -10.00 13.08 7.35
CA LEU A 137 -10.24 13.46 8.76
C LEU A 137 -11.71 13.76 9.06
N LEU A 138 -12.39 14.41 8.12
CA LEU A 138 -13.79 14.79 8.24
C LEU A 138 -14.75 13.62 7.93
N SER A 139 -14.26 12.54 7.34
CA SER A 139 -15.06 11.38 6.99
C SER A 139 -15.52 10.62 8.26
N PRO A 140 -16.81 10.26 8.38
CA PRO A 140 -17.30 9.51 9.52
C PRO A 140 -16.73 8.08 9.54
N PRO A 141 -16.70 7.41 10.71
CA PRO A 141 -16.38 6.00 10.79
C PRO A 141 -17.31 5.15 9.90
N GLN A 142 -16.76 4.12 9.28
CA GLN A 142 -17.49 3.22 8.38
C GLN A 142 -17.52 1.81 8.95
N GLU A 143 -18.70 1.20 9.01
CA GLU A 143 -18.86 -0.19 9.42
C GLU A 143 -18.91 -1.09 8.19
N ASN A 144 -18.04 -2.11 8.18
CA ASN A 144 -17.98 -3.10 7.12
C ASN A 144 -18.32 -4.48 7.68
N GLU A 145 -19.28 -5.16 7.07
CA GLU A 145 -19.56 -6.56 7.36
C GLU A 145 -18.54 -7.44 6.64
N VAL A 146 -17.70 -8.07 7.44
CA VAL A 146 -16.67 -8.99 6.97
C VAL A 146 -17.20 -10.40 6.97
N PHE A 147 -17.21 -11.05 5.80
CA PHE A 147 -17.52 -12.48 5.70
C PHE A 147 -16.23 -13.30 5.66
N ILE A 148 -15.95 -14.05 6.73
CA ILE A 148 -14.84 -15.00 6.75
C ILE A 148 -15.27 -16.25 5.99
N GLN A 149 -14.75 -16.40 4.78
CA GLN A 149 -14.78 -17.68 4.10
C GLN A 149 -13.54 -18.47 4.52
N TRP A 150 -13.68 -19.34 5.52
CA TRP A 150 -12.70 -20.38 5.77
C TRP A 150 -12.52 -21.13 4.45
N GLY A 151 -11.33 -21.07 3.86
CA GLY A 151 -11.05 -21.69 2.56
C GLY A 151 -11.52 -23.16 2.54
N ASN A 152 -11.70 -23.72 1.35
CA ASN A 152 -12.24 -25.07 1.10
C ASN A 152 -11.42 -26.25 1.70
N ARG A 153 -10.77 -26.10 2.87
CA ARG A 153 -10.13 -27.17 3.63
C ARG A 153 -11.08 -28.29 4.03
N PHE A 154 -12.40 -28.10 3.88
CA PHE A 154 -13.41 -29.14 4.01
C PHE A 154 -13.82 -29.79 2.68
N SER A 155 -12.98 -29.75 1.64
CA SER A 155 -13.19 -30.58 0.44
C SER A 155 -12.95 -32.08 0.68
N GLY A 156 -12.63 -32.49 1.92
CA GLY A 156 -12.51 -33.89 2.32
C GLY A 156 -13.84 -34.61 2.57
N GLY A 157 -14.99 -33.92 2.44
CA GLY A 157 -16.29 -34.56 2.48
C GLY A 157 -16.67 -35.11 1.10
N SER A 158 -17.15 -36.37 1.05
CA SER A 158 -17.81 -36.91 -0.15
C SER A 158 -18.91 -35.95 -0.61
N LYS A 159 -19.04 -35.76 -1.94
CA LYS A 159 -20.01 -34.85 -2.57
C LYS A 159 -21.42 -35.04 -2.02
N ASP A 160 -21.77 -36.27 -1.64
CA ASP A 160 -23.11 -36.64 -1.19
C ASP A 160 -23.17 -36.95 0.32
N ASN A 161 -22.33 -36.32 1.14
CA ASN A 161 -22.43 -36.48 2.59
C ASN A 161 -23.70 -35.77 3.14
N PRO A 162 -24.74 -36.50 3.60
CA PRO A 162 -25.99 -35.91 4.08
C PRO A 162 -25.82 -35.18 5.43
N TYR A 163 -24.72 -35.41 6.14
CA TYR A 163 -24.42 -34.75 7.42
C TYR A 163 -23.79 -33.35 7.24
N ILE A 164 -23.40 -32.98 6.03
CA ILE A 164 -22.92 -31.63 5.74
C ILE A 164 -24.13 -30.80 5.34
N ASN A 165 -24.74 -30.11 6.30
CA ASN A 165 -25.72 -29.07 6.00
C ASN A 165 -25.01 -27.94 5.25
N ARG A 166 -25.16 -27.93 3.91
CA ARG A 166 -24.59 -26.91 3.04
C ARG A 166 -25.17 -25.53 3.32
N GLU A 167 -26.40 -25.49 3.82
CA GLU A 167 -27.12 -24.28 4.25
C GLU A 167 -26.61 -23.74 5.60
N GLU A 168 -26.21 -24.63 6.53
CA GLU A 168 -25.58 -24.24 7.81
C GLU A 168 -24.07 -24.04 7.71
N ARG A 169 -23.48 -23.99 6.51
CA ARG A 169 -22.19 -23.32 6.30
C ARG A 169 -22.39 -21.82 6.53
N LYS A 170 -22.75 -21.46 7.77
CA LYS A 170 -22.97 -20.11 8.25
C LYS A 170 -21.65 -19.40 8.01
N LYS A 171 -21.70 -18.47 7.05
CA LYS A 171 -20.62 -17.52 6.85
C LYS A 171 -20.46 -16.82 8.19
N HIS A 172 -19.31 -17.02 8.83
CA HIS A 172 -19.01 -16.25 10.02
C HIS A 172 -18.83 -14.81 9.55
N SER A 173 -19.80 -13.96 9.88
CA SER A 173 -19.67 -12.53 9.70
C SER A 173 -19.27 -11.88 11.01
N TYR A 174 -18.41 -10.89 10.93
CA TYR A 174 -18.19 -9.93 12.00
C TYR A 174 -18.21 -8.54 11.42
N THR A 175 -18.60 -7.56 12.24
CA THR A 175 -18.60 -6.16 11.84
C THR A 175 -17.27 -5.55 12.24
N GLU A 176 -16.60 -4.88 11.30
CA GLU A 176 -15.37 -4.13 11.55
C GLU A 176 -15.60 -2.65 11.27
N THR A 177 -15.23 -1.80 12.22
CA THR A 177 -15.37 -0.34 12.07
C THR A 177 -14.03 0.26 11.66
N ILE A 178 -14.00 0.87 10.48
CA ILE A 178 -12.88 1.66 10.00
C ILE A 178 -13.02 3.09 10.52
N HIS A 179 -11.96 3.61 11.14
CA HIS A 179 -11.87 5.01 11.57
C HIS A 179 -10.88 5.74 10.65
N PRO A 180 -11.35 6.52 9.66
CA PRO A 180 -10.49 7.24 8.73
C PRO A 180 -9.44 8.12 9.42
N GLN A 181 -9.80 8.72 10.56
CA GLN A 181 -8.91 9.57 11.37
C GLN A 181 -7.66 8.81 11.84
N LYS A 182 -7.79 7.52 12.19
CA LYS A 182 -6.65 6.70 12.60
C LYS A 182 -5.73 6.39 11.42
N ILE A 183 -6.29 6.25 10.22
CA ILE A 183 -5.51 6.03 8.99
C ILE A 183 -4.72 7.30 8.65
N VAL A 184 -5.36 8.48 8.71
CA VAL A 184 -4.67 9.77 8.53
C VAL A 184 -3.54 9.93 9.54
N GLN A 185 -3.77 9.59 10.81
CA GLN A 185 -2.73 9.64 11.83
C GLN A 185 -1.52 8.77 11.45
N GLY A 186 -1.75 7.54 10.97
CA GLY A 186 -0.70 6.66 10.48
C GLY A 186 0.06 7.25 9.28
N ILE A 187 -0.66 7.77 8.30
CA ILE A 187 -0.07 8.43 7.12
C ILE A 187 0.79 9.62 7.53
N MET A 188 0.32 10.47 8.46
CA MET A 188 1.07 11.63 8.94
C MET A 188 2.34 11.23 9.68
N GLN A 189 2.29 10.15 10.48
CA GLN A 189 3.47 9.62 11.17
C GLN A 189 4.51 9.08 10.19
N ILE A 190 4.08 8.32 9.17
CA ILE A 190 4.98 7.80 8.14
C ILE A 190 5.58 8.96 7.34
N ARG A 191 4.77 9.96 6.97
CA ARG A 191 5.23 11.15 6.24
C ARG A 191 6.29 11.93 7.02
N GLU A 192 6.11 12.09 8.33
CA GLU A 192 7.10 12.71 9.21
C GLU A 192 8.41 11.92 9.24
N GLN A 193 8.34 10.60 9.37
CA GLN A 193 9.53 9.73 9.33
C GLN A 193 10.28 9.83 7.99
N LEU A 194 9.55 9.73 6.87
CA LEU A 194 10.14 9.85 5.54
C LEU A 194 10.80 11.21 5.31
N ARG A 195 10.17 12.30 5.80
CA ARG A 195 10.76 13.64 5.72
C ARG A 195 12.08 13.70 6.47
N ASP A 196 12.11 13.20 7.70
CA ASP A 196 13.31 13.26 8.54
C ASP A 196 14.44 12.40 7.92
N GLU A 197 14.12 11.20 7.39
CA GLU A 197 15.06 10.35 6.65
C GLU A 197 15.61 11.05 5.40
N TRP A 198 14.75 11.68 4.59
CA TRP A 198 15.18 12.36 3.36
C TRP A 198 16.11 13.53 3.63
N VAL A 199 15.90 14.28 4.71
CA VAL A 199 16.80 15.38 5.09
C VAL A 199 18.19 14.85 5.43
N GLU A 200 18.28 13.72 6.12
CA GLU A 200 19.54 13.06 6.43
C GLU A 200 20.21 12.48 5.16
N ASP A 201 19.45 11.76 4.33
CA ASP A 201 19.96 11.09 3.14
C ASP A 201 20.44 12.07 2.06
N LEU A 202 19.73 13.19 1.85
CA LEU A 202 20.14 14.20 0.87
C LEU A 202 21.47 14.85 1.23
N ALA A 203 21.76 15.02 2.53
CA ALA A 203 23.05 15.54 2.98
C ALA A 203 24.19 14.54 2.72
N LEU A 204 23.92 13.23 2.80
CA LEU A 204 24.88 12.19 2.47
C LEU A 204 25.15 12.12 0.95
N LEU A 205 24.11 12.28 0.13
CA LEU A 205 24.25 12.31 -1.34
C LEU A 205 25.13 13.46 -1.83
N GLU A 206 25.06 14.64 -1.20
CA GLU A 206 25.93 15.76 -1.54
C GLU A 206 27.42 15.42 -1.33
N GLU A 207 27.73 14.69 -0.25
CA GLU A 207 29.09 14.23 0.04
C GLU A 207 29.55 13.15 -0.95
N ASP A 208 28.70 12.16 -1.23
CA ASP A 208 28.98 11.09 -2.20
C ASP A 208 29.23 11.67 -3.61
N ASP A 209 28.42 12.63 -4.04
CA ASP A 209 28.59 13.33 -5.31
C ASP A 209 29.94 14.04 -5.36
N ARG A 210 30.34 14.71 -4.28
CA ARG A 210 31.63 15.38 -4.19
C ARG A 210 32.79 14.40 -4.34
N VAL A 211 32.75 13.27 -3.63
CA VAL A 211 33.78 12.22 -3.71
C VAL A 211 33.87 11.66 -5.13
N PHE A 212 32.73 11.35 -5.74
CA PHE A 212 32.65 10.84 -7.11
C PHE A 212 33.35 11.77 -8.11
N TRP A 213 33.11 13.08 -8.02
CA TRP A 213 33.75 14.04 -8.93
C TRP A 213 35.27 14.18 -8.70
N TYR A 214 35.76 14.01 -7.47
CA TYR A 214 37.20 14.03 -7.19
C TYR A 214 37.92 12.80 -7.78
N GLU A 215 37.37 11.60 -7.57
CA GLU A 215 37.97 10.36 -8.10
C GLU A 215 38.07 10.39 -9.63
N MET A 216 37.07 11.00 -10.30
CA MET A 216 37.09 11.11 -11.75
C MET A 216 38.20 12.04 -12.27
N GLN A 217 38.64 13.03 -11.50
CA GLN A 217 39.70 13.95 -11.90
C GLN A 217 41.11 13.34 -11.72
N GLU A 218 41.29 12.46 -10.73
CA GLU A 218 42.59 11.83 -10.46
C GLU A 218 42.91 10.68 -11.43
N GLY A 219 41.89 10.06 -12.02
CA GLY A 219 42.04 8.92 -12.95
C GLY A 219 42.51 9.28 -14.37
N GLU A 220 42.65 10.56 -14.72
CA GLU A 220 43.04 11.02 -16.06
C GLU A 220 44.54 11.38 -16.20
N GLY A 221 45.36 11.12 -15.16
CA GLY A 221 46.81 11.35 -15.15
C GLY A 221 47.65 10.08 -15.28
#